data_AF-A0A495W882-F1
#
_entry.id   AF-A0A495W882-F1
#
_cell.length_a   1.000
_cell.length_b   1.000
_cell.length_c   1.000
_cell.angle_alpha   90.00
_cell.angle_beta   90.00
_cell.angle_gamma   90.00
#
_symmetry.space_group_name_H-M   'P 1'
#
loop_
_entity.id
_entity.type
_entity.pdbx_description
1 polymer ?
#
loop_
_entity_poly.entity_id
_entity_poly.type
_entity_poly.pdbx_seq_one_letter_code
_entity_poly.pdbx_strand_id
1 'polypeptide(L)'
;MTRPDWVPQSVDVSVPSIARAYDFMLGGGHNFAVDREIALRIDLMMPGLRAGARVNRAFLGRAVRFMTERGVRQFLDIGSGIPTVSNVHEVAQGVDPSCRVVYVDRDPIAVAHSELMLAGNDLAAVVRADMRDVEGILTSAPVRRLLDLDQPVGVLMLLMLHWVPDEWEPARLVARYRDALPAGSYLAASHVSADHVGSRMHRAAEMIERSGSPDRMAVRTHAEILALFDGFDLVEPGLVGCGEWRPSGPADIADEPMMNMLLYAGVGRKT
;
A
#
# COMPACT_ATOMS: atom_id res chain seq x y z
N MET A 1 -0.01 -6.54 31.72
CA MET A 1 -1.07 -5.91 30.91
C MET A 1 -1.81 -7.01 30.19
N THR A 2 -3.13 -7.04 30.28
CA THR A 2 -4.00 -7.99 29.56
C THR A 2 -3.94 -7.70 28.05
N ARG A 3 -3.90 -8.76 27.23
CA ARG A 3 -3.89 -8.66 25.76
C ARG A 3 -5.20 -8.03 25.29
N PRO A 4 -5.19 -6.98 24.44
CA PRO A 4 -6.42 -6.39 23.94
C PRO A 4 -7.24 -7.39 23.12
N ASP A 5 -8.57 -7.32 23.21
CA ASP A 5 -9.49 -8.30 22.60
C ASP A 5 -9.45 -8.32 21.06
N TRP A 6 -8.97 -7.24 20.44
CA TRP A 6 -8.80 -7.15 18.99
C TRP A 6 -7.54 -7.87 18.47
N VAL A 7 -6.65 -8.35 19.35
CA VAL A 7 -5.41 -9.05 18.94
C VAL A 7 -5.70 -10.54 18.76
N PRO A 8 -5.64 -11.10 17.54
CA PRO A 8 -5.90 -12.52 17.33
C PRO A 8 -4.92 -13.38 18.12
N GLN A 9 -5.37 -14.43 18.81
CA GLN A 9 -4.55 -15.19 19.77
C GLN A 9 -3.26 -15.79 19.17
N SER A 10 -3.28 -16.12 17.88
CA SER A 10 -2.16 -16.70 17.13
C SER A 10 -1.02 -15.71 16.83
N VAL A 11 -1.19 -14.42 17.13
CA VAL A 11 -0.18 -13.40 16.85
C VAL A 11 0.84 -13.30 17.97
N ASP A 12 2.12 -13.42 17.64
CA ASP A 12 3.19 -13.03 18.54
C ASP A 12 3.39 -11.51 18.49
N VAL A 13 3.03 -10.81 19.57
CA VAL A 13 3.15 -9.36 19.68
C VAL A 13 4.55 -8.90 20.12
N SER A 14 5.47 -9.85 20.37
CA SER A 14 6.88 -9.57 20.64
C SER A 14 7.73 -9.47 19.37
N VAL A 15 7.22 -9.99 18.24
CA VAL A 15 7.85 -9.85 16.93
C VAL A 15 7.30 -8.58 16.26
N PRO A 16 8.15 -7.69 15.75
CA PRO A 16 7.71 -6.47 15.08
C PRO A 16 6.96 -6.75 13.77
N SER A 17 6.01 -5.87 13.43
CA SER A 17 5.33 -5.85 12.13
C SER A 17 5.52 -4.48 11.48
N ILE A 18 5.84 -4.48 10.18
CA ILE A 18 5.98 -3.26 9.39
C ILE A 18 4.64 -2.53 9.24
N ALA A 19 3.53 -3.26 9.09
CA ALA A 19 2.20 -2.65 9.02
C ALA A 19 1.86 -1.88 10.31
N ARG A 20 2.19 -2.46 11.47
CA ARG A 20 2.00 -1.81 12.78
C ARG A 20 2.99 -0.66 13.03
N ALA A 21 4.22 -0.78 12.54
CA ALA A 21 5.18 0.33 12.57
C ALA A 21 4.70 1.51 11.71
N TYR A 22 4.12 1.23 10.53
CA TYR A 22 3.53 2.24 9.66
C TYR A 22 2.29 2.91 10.26
N ASP A 23 1.41 2.14 10.91
CA ASP A 23 0.30 2.68 11.72
C ASP A 23 0.78 3.70 12.76
N PHE A 24 1.82 3.36 13.52
CA PHE A 24 2.41 4.29 14.50
C PHE A 24 2.97 5.56 13.85
N MET A 25 3.63 5.45 12.68
CA MET A 25 4.14 6.63 11.95
C MET A 25 3.02 7.56 11.48
N LEU A 26 1.83 7.01 11.20
CA LEU A 26 0.63 7.76 10.86
C LEU A 26 -0.14 8.29 12.10
N GLY A 27 0.32 7.98 13.31
CA GLY A 27 -0.33 8.40 14.56
C GLY A 27 -1.46 7.46 15.02
N GLY A 28 -1.55 6.25 14.46
CA GLY A 28 -2.48 5.22 14.88
C GLY A 28 -2.11 4.54 16.20
N GLY A 29 -3.06 3.79 16.74
CA GLY A 29 -2.98 3.15 18.06
C GLY A 29 -2.85 1.62 18.02
N HIS A 30 -2.83 1.00 16.84
CA HIS A 30 -2.88 -0.46 16.68
C HIS A 30 -1.47 -1.05 16.53
N ASN A 31 -0.61 -0.71 17.48
CA ASN A 31 0.81 -1.05 17.48
C ASN A 31 1.34 -1.32 18.89
N PHE A 32 2.39 -2.14 18.97
CA PHE A 32 3.03 -2.54 20.23
C PHE A 32 4.38 -1.85 20.40
N ALA A 33 4.98 -2.02 21.58
CA ALA A 33 6.25 -1.39 21.93
C ALA A 33 7.37 -1.72 20.91
N VAL A 34 7.41 -2.98 20.45
CA VAL A 34 8.41 -3.46 19.48
C VAL A 34 8.27 -2.80 18.10
N ASP A 35 7.03 -2.50 17.69
CA ASP A 35 6.77 -1.82 16.42
C ASP A 35 7.20 -0.35 16.50
N ARG A 36 6.87 0.30 17.62
CA ARG A 36 7.25 1.69 17.90
C ARG A 36 8.76 1.85 17.96
N GLU A 37 9.46 0.91 18.58
CA GLU A 37 10.92 0.93 18.68
C GLU A 37 11.58 0.94 17.29
N ILE A 38 11.10 0.10 16.37
CA ILE A 38 11.60 0.08 15.00
C ILE A 38 11.25 1.39 14.29
N ALA A 39 9.99 1.82 14.34
CA ALA A 39 9.58 3.05 13.68
C ALA A 39 10.42 4.27 14.14
N LEU A 40 10.68 4.38 15.46
CA LEU A 40 11.53 5.43 16.01
C LEU A 40 12.98 5.31 15.56
N ARG A 41 13.54 4.10 15.46
CA ARG A 41 14.89 3.90 14.92
C ARG A 41 14.98 4.26 13.44
N ILE A 42 13.97 3.95 12.64
CA ILE A 42 13.91 4.35 11.23
C ILE A 42 13.83 5.87 11.13
N ASP A 43 12.98 6.51 11.94
CA ASP A 43 12.82 7.97 11.98
C ASP A 43 14.12 8.70 12.35
N LEU A 44 14.94 8.13 13.24
CA LEU A 44 16.29 8.66 13.54
C LEU A 44 17.24 8.61 12.33
N MET A 45 17.09 7.61 11.45
CA MET A 45 17.90 7.48 10.24
C MET A 45 17.38 8.34 9.09
N MET A 46 16.06 8.54 9.03
CA MET A 46 15.35 9.35 8.04
C MET A 46 14.42 10.34 8.74
N PRO A 47 14.96 11.45 9.28
CA PRO A 47 14.14 12.49 9.89
C PRO A 47 13.08 12.97 8.91
N GLY A 48 11.83 13.10 9.39
CA GLY A 48 10.71 13.54 8.56
C GLY A 48 9.90 12.40 7.92
N LEU A 49 10.27 11.13 8.14
CA LEU A 49 9.62 9.97 7.52
C LEU A 49 8.09 9.94 7.74
N ARG A 50 7.61 10.42 8.89
CA ARG A 50 6.17 10.57 9.16
C ARG A 50 5.47 11.48 8.14
N ALA A 51 6.13 12.54 7.67
CA ALA A 51 5.62 13.38 6.60
C ALA A 51 5.57 12.61 5.27
N GLY A 52 6.61 11.84 4.94
CA GLY A 52 6.59 10.94 3.78
C GLY A 52 5.46 9.92 3.81
N ALA A 53 5.16 9.33 4.97
CA ALA A 53 4.01 8.42 5.16
C ALA A 53 2.67 9.13 4.90
N ARG A 54 2.50 10.37 5.38
CA ARG A 54 1.31 11.18 5.08
C ARG A 54 1.18 11.52 3.60
N VAL A 55 2.28 11.90 2.95
CA VAL A 55 2.31 12.20 1.51
C VAL A 55 1.96 10.95 0.69
N ASN A 56 2.41 9.76 1.09
CA ASN A 56 1.98 8.49 0.48
C ASN A 56 0.47 8.22 0.64
N ARG A 57 -0.12 8.48 1.82
CA ARG A 57 -1.58 8.36 2.01
C ARG A 57 -2.35 9.42 1.22
N ALA A 58 -1.81 10.62 1.06
CA ALA A 58 -2.41 11.62 0.18
C ALA A 58 -2.39 11.16 -1.28
N PHE A 59 -1.27 10.58 -1.75
CA PHE A 59 -1.19 9.96 -3.08
C PHE A 59 -2.24 8.87 -3.28
N LEU A 60 -2.45 7.98 -2.30
CA LEU A 60 -3.53 6.97 -2.33
C LEU A 60 -4.88 7.63 -2.64
N GLY A 61 -5.25 8.65 -1.86
CA GLY A 61 -6.52 9.34 -2.02
C GLY A 61 -6.69 9.95 -3.41
N ARG A 62 -5.62 10.54 -3.95
CA ARG A 62 -5.63 11.13 -5.29
C ARG A 62 -5.71 10.08 -6.40
N ALA A 63 -4.95 8.99 -6.29
CA ALA A 63 -4.98 7.90 -7.26
C ALA A 63 -6.37 7.23 -7.31
N VAL A 64 -6.97 6.95 -6.15
CA VAL A 64 -8.34 6.39 -6.05
C VAL A 64 -9.35 7.34 -6.69
N ARG A 65 -9.33 8.63 -6.30
CA ARG A 65 -10.25 9.64 -6.86
C ARG A 65 -10.11 9.74 -8.36
N PHE A 66 -8.87 9.81 -8.87
CA PHE A 66 -8.60 9.84 -10.31
C PHE A 66 -9.19 8.61 -11.02
N MET A 67 -8.95 7.41 -10.51
CA MET A 67 -9.49 6.17 -11.10
C MET A 67 -11.03 6.16 -11.09
N THR A 68 -11.65 6.57 -9.98
CA THR A 68 -13.12 6.66 -9.87
C THR A 68 -13.70 7.67 -10.86
N GLU A 69 -13.09 8.84 -11.01
CA GLU A 69 -13.48 9.86 -12.01
C GLU A 69 -13.32 9.36 -13.45
N ARG A 70 -12.44 8.37 -13.69
CA ARG A 70 -12.28 7.69 -14.99
C ARG A 70 -13.20 6.49 -15.19
N GLY A 71 -14.15 6.27 -14.29
CA GLY A 71 -15.19 5.25 -14.42
C GLY A 71 -14.89 3.93 -13.70
N VAL A 72 -13.75 3.79 -13.01
CA VAL A 72 -13.49 2.61 -12.17
C VAL A 72 -14.48 2.60 -11.00
N ARG A 73 -15.05 1.43 -10.69
CA ARG A 73 -15.99 1.24 -9.56
C ARG A 73 -15.58 0.10 -8.62
N GLN A 74 -14.41 -0.47 -8.84
CA GLN A 74 -13.96 -1.70 -8.21
C GLN A 74 -12.49 -1.55 -7.86
N PHE A 75 -12.13 -1.79 -6.61
CA PHE A 75 -10.77 -1.63 -6.13
C PHE A 75 -10.29 -2.90 -5.42
N LEU A 76 -9.06 -3.29 -5.73
CA LEU A 76 -8.32 -4.34 -5.05
C LEU A 76 -7.09 -3.71 -4.41
N ASP A 77 -7.11 -3.53 -3.09
CA ASP A 77 -6.03 -2.91 -2.32
C ASP A 77 -5.13 -3.97 -1.71
N ILE A 78 -3.96 -4.18 -2.32
CA ILE A 78 -3.03 -5.25 -1.96
C ILE A 78 -2.01 -4.68 -0.99
N GLY A 79 -1.92 -5.31 0.19
CA GLY A 79 -1.11 -4.82 1.30
C GLY A 79 -1.73 -3.60 1.95
N SER A 80 -3.02 -3.68 2.27
CA SER A 80 -3.81 -2.54 2.74
C SER A 80 -3.32 -1.94 4.07
N GLY A 81 -2.60 -2.74 4.87
CA GLY A 81 -2.08 -2.36 6.16
C GLY A 81 -3.18 -2.19 7.22
N ILE A 82 -2.78 -1.62 8.36
CA ILE A 82 -3.74 -1.23 9.40
C ILE A 82 -4.59 -0.07 8.86
N PRO A 83 -5.92 -0.12 9.02
CA PRO A 83 -6.77 1.03 8.70
C PRO A 83 -6.50 2.19 9.66
N THR A 84 -5.91 3.28 9.14
CA THR A 84 -5.53 4.45 9.95
C THR A 84 -6.18 5.74 9.46
N VAL A 85 -5.91 6.17 8.22
CA VAL A 85 -6.42 7.44 7.65
C VAL A 85 -6.75 7.32 6.17
N SER A 86 -7.90 7.86 5.75
CA SER A 86 -8.33 7.92 4.33
C SER A 86 -8.28 6.56 3.65
N ASN A 87 -9.13 5.65 4.10
CA ASN A 87 -9.20 4.28 3.58
C ASN A 87 -9.78 4.28 2.16
N VAL A 88 -9.34 3.34 1.32
CA VAL A 88 -9.75 3.28 -0.11
C VAL A 88 -11.27 3.36 -0.30
N HIS A 89 -12.06 2.64 0.50
CA HIS A 89 -13.52 2.67 0.40
C HIS A 89 -14.11 4.03 0.78
N GLU A 90 -13.59 4.71 1.81
CA GLU A 90 -14.03 6.06 2.20
C GLU A 90 -13.81 7.05 1.05
N VAL A 91 -12.64 6.99 0.41
CA VAL A 91 -12.31 7.86 -0.72
C VAL A 91 -13.17 7.52 -1.94
N ALA A 92 -13.24 6.25 -2.32
CA ALA A 92 -13.96 5.81 -3.52
C ALA A 92 -15.46 6.05 -3.38
N GLN A 93 -16.05 5.67 -2.25
CA GLN A 93 -17.49 5.83 -1.97
C GLN A 93 -17.88 7.29 -1.73
N GLY A 94 -16.95 8.11 -1.26
CA GLY A 94 -17.13 9.56 -1.20
C GLY A 94 -17.21 10.24 -2.58
N VAL A 95 -16.66 9.61 -3.62
CA VAL A 95 -16.80 10.06 -5.03
C VAL A 95 -18.03 9.43 -5.68
N ASP A 96 -18.20 8.11 -5.52
CA ASP A 96 -19.35 7.37 -6.03
C ASP A 96 -19.73 6.23 -5.06
N PRO A 97 -20.91 6.27 -4.43
CA PRO A 97 -21.30 5.33 -3.37
C PRO A 97 -21.45 3.89 -3.84
N SER A 98 -21.46 3.62 -5.16
CA SER A 98 -21.51 2.26 -5.72
C SER A 98 -20.15 1.54 -5.75
N CYS A 99 -19.06 2.23 -5.37
CA CYS A 99 -17.72 1.67 -5.40
C CYS A 99 -17.57 0.47 -4.45
N ARG A 100 -16.99 -0.61 -4.98
CA ARG A 100 -16.71 -1.85 -4.25
C ARG A 100 -15.22 -1.99 -4.00
N VAL A 101 -14.84 -2.42 -2.81
CA VAL A 101 -13.43 -2.49 -2.40
C VAL A 101 -13.13 -3.83 -1.72
N VAL A 102 -12.08 -4.50 -2.18
CA VAL A 102 -11.51 -5.64 -1.47
C VAL A 102 -10.11 -5.28 -1.01
N TYR A 103 -9.91 -5.30 0.30
CA TYR A 103 -8.61 -5.17 0.94
C TYR A 103 -7.94 -6.55 1.04
N VAL A 104 -6.62 -6.59 0.91
CA VAL A 104 -5.83 -7.79 1.07
C VAL A 104 -4.65 -7.48 1.97
N ASP A 105 -4.48 -8.26 3.04
CA ASP A 105 -3.28 -8.20 3.86
C ASP A 105 -2.97 -9.58 4.43
N ARG A 106 -1.69 -9.85 4.71
CA ARG A 106 -1.28 -11.10 5.37
C ARG A 106 -1.23 -10.95 6.88
N ASP A 107 -1.06 -9.72 7.39
CA ASP A 107 -0.98 -9.43 8.82
C ASP A 107 -2.37 -9.66 9.44
N PRO A 108 -2.52 -10.66 10.33
CA PRO A 108 -3.80 -10.96 10.96
C PRO A 108 -4.37 -9.79 11.78
N ILE A 109 -3.54 -8.87 12.27
CA ILE A 109 -4.02 -7.67 12.99
C ILE A 109 -4.60 -6.65 12.00
N ALA A 110 -3.95 -6.45 10.84
CA ALA A 110 -4.49 -5.61 9.78
C ALA A 110 -5.86 -6.10 9.31
N VAL A 111 -5.99 -7.42 9.13
CA VAL A 111 -7.24 -8.07 8.75
C VAL A 111 -8.31 -7.89 9.82
N ALA A 112 -8.01 -8.19 11.09
CA ALA A 112 -8.98 -8.05 12.18
C ALA A 112 -9.49 -6.60 12.34
N HIS A 113 -8.60 -5.61 12.20
CA HIS A 113 -9.03 -4.20 12.23
C HIS A 113 -9.83 -3.79 10.99
N SER A 114 -9.50 -4.35 9.83
CA SER A 114 -10.29 -4.13 8.62
C SER A 114 -11.70 -4.71 8.77
N GLU A 115 -11.85 -5.91 9.34
CA GLU A 115 -13.17 -6.49 9.62
C GLU A 115 -14.01 -5.61 10.55
N LEU A 116 -13.40 -5.05 11.61
CA LEU A 116 -14.07 -4.13 12.52
C LEU A 116 -14.45 -2.81 11.84
N MET A 117 -13.54 -2.22 11.06
CA MET A 117 -13.79 -0.97 10.33
C MET A 117 -14.92 -1.14 9.31
N LEU A 118 -14.98 -2.30 8.64
CA LEU A 118 -15.91 -2.56 7.55
C LEU A 118 -17.28 -3.06 8.02
N ALA A 119 -17.49 -3.21 9.33
CA ALA A 119 -18.77 -3.60 9.89
C ALA A 119 -19.88 -2.63 9.45
N GLY A 120 -20.87 -3.14 8.72
CA GLY A 120 -21.98 -2.36 8.16
C GLY A 120 -21.75 -1.80 6.75
N ASN A 121 -20.62 -2.09 6.10
CA ASN A 121 -20.37 -1.75 4.70
C ASN A 121 -20.37 -2.99 3.80
N ASP A 122 -21.52 -3.31 3.20
CA ASP A 122 -21.67 -4.49 2.34
C ASP A 122 -20.90 -4.42 1.01
N LEU A 123 -20.36 -3.24 0.66
CA LEU A 123 -19.58 -2.99 -0.56
C LEU A 123 -18.07 -3.05 -0.30
N ALA A 124 -17.63 -3.38 0.91
CA ALA A 124 -16.23 -3.52 1.23
C ALA A 124 -15.96 -4.80 2.03
N ALA A 125 -14.82 -5.44 1.78
CA ALA A 125 -14.40 -6.62 2.51
C ALA A 125 -12.87 -6.74 2.57
N VAL A 126 -12.37 -7.64 3.41
CA VAL A 126 -10.95 -7.95 3.53
C VAL A 126 -10.69 -9.44 3.30
N VAL A 127 -9.54 -9.75 2.70
CA VAL A 127 -9.02 -11.10 2.49
C VAL A 127 -7.68 -11.20 3.22
N ARG A 128 -7.53 -12.25 4.03
CA ARG A 128 -6.22 -12.60 4.58
C ARG A 128 -5.43 -13.43 3.58
N ALA A 129 -4.45 -12.83 2.92
CA ALA A 129 -3.62 -13.54 1.94
C ALA A 129 -2.25 -12.88 1.75
N ASP A 130 -1.29 -13.68 1.28
CA ASP A 130 -0.02 -13.17 0.77
C ASP A 130 -0.22 -12.67 -0.67
N MET A 131 0.26 -11.47 -1.00
CA MET A 131 0.13 -10.88 -2.34
C MET A 131 0.69 -11.76 -3.47
N ARG A 132 1.59 -12.70 -3.18
CA ARG A 132 2.15 -13.61 -4.19
C ARG A 132 1.16 -14.70 -4.61
N ASP A 133 0.15 -14.99 -3.78
CA ASP A 133 -0.94 -15.91 -4.09
C ASP A 133 -2.04 -15.22 -4.91
N VAL A 134 -1.66 -14.78 -6.12
CA VAL A 134 -2.54 -14.04 -7.03
C VAL A 134 -3.83 -14.81 -7.30
N GLU A 135 -3.73 -16.12 -7.57
CA GLU A 135 -4.90 -16.95 -7.87
C GLU A 135 -5.79 -17.11 -6.64
N GLY A 136 -5.22 -17.41 -5.47
CA GLY A 136 -6.00 -17.51 -4.22
C GLY A 136 -6.72 -16.22 -3.87
N ILE A 137 -6.09 -15.06 -4.08
CA ILE A 137 -6.70 -13.75 -3.89
C ILE A 137 -7.86 -13.54 -4.87
N LEU A 138 -7.61 -13.69 -6.18
CA LEU A 138 -8.59 -13.40 -7.22
C LEU A 138 -9.79 -14.37 -7.21
N THR A 139 -9.60 -15.56 -6.66
CA THR A 139 -10.66 -16.58 -6.52
C THR A 139 -11.30 -16.61 -5.12
N SER A 140 -10.84 -15.77 -4.19
CA SER A 140 -11.37 -15.69 -2.84
C SER A 140 -12.86 -15.31 -2.83
N ALA A 141 -13.57 -15.75 -1.79
CA ALA A 141 -15.01 -15.47 -1.65
C ALA A 141 -15.33 -13.95 -1.61
N PRO A 142 -14.56 -13.09 -0.92
CA PRO A 142 -14.78 -11.64 -0.99
C PRO A 142 -14.59 -11.05 -2.38
N VAL A 143 -13.53 -11.46 -3.11
CA VAL A 143 -13.30 -11.00 -4.49
C VAL A 143 -14.43 -11.44 -5.42
N ARG A 144 -14.78 -12.73 -5.43
CA ARG A 144 -15.87 -13.25 -6.29
C ARG A 144 -17.24 -12.62 -5.99
N ARG A 145 -17.46 -12.18 -4.74
CA ARG A 145 -18.71 -11.52 -4.34
C ARG A 145 -18.76 -10.06 -4.78
N LEU A 146 -17.63 -9.34 -4.67
CA LEU A 146 -17.60 -7.88 -4.81
C LEU A 146 -17.02 -7.39 -6.13
N LEU A 147 -16.10 -8.12 -6.75
CA LEU A 147 -15.39 -7.68 -7.95
C LEU A 147 -15.82 -8.52 -9.15
N ASP A 148 -16.41 -7.85 -10.13
CA ASP A 148 -16.60 -8.34 -11.50
C ASP A 148 -15.31 -8.11 -12.27
N LEU A 149 -14.51 -9.18 -12.43
CA LEU A 149 -13.21 -9.12 -13.10
C LEU A 149 -13.31 -9.05 -14.65
N ASP A 150 -14.51 -8.97 -15.21
CA ASP A 150 -14.72 -8.62 -16.62
C ASP A 150 -14.91 -7.10 -16.81
N GLN A 151 -14.98 -6.34 -15.72
CA GLN A 151 -15.03 -4.87 -15.72
C GLN A 151 -13.75 -4.24 -15.15
N PRO A 152 -13.42 -2.99 -15.52
CA PRO A 152 -12.23 -2.31 -15.02
C PRO A 152 -12.09 -2.31 -13.49
N VAL A 153 -10.89 -2.68 -13.02
CA VAL A 153 -10.51 -2.68 -11.60
C VAL A 153 -9.31 -1.76 -11.38
N GLY A 154 -9.35 -0.98 -10.31
CA GLY A 154 -8.19 -0.25 -9.80
C GLY A 154 -7.43 -1.12 -8.79
N VAL A 155 -6.23 -1.56 -9.14
CA VAL A 155 -5.33 -2.29 -8.22
C VAL A 155 -4.42 -1.29 -7.53
N LEU A 156 -4.30 -1.40 -6.22
CA LEU A 156 -3.38 -0.61 -5.41
C LEU A 156 -2.28 -1.51 -4.84
N MET A 157 -1.02 -1.09 -5.00
CA MET A 157 0.17 -1.70 -4.42
C MET A 157 1.07 -0.61 -3.83
N LEU A 158 0.54 0.13 -2.85
CA LEU A 158 1.25 1.26 -2.25
C LEU A 158 2.16 0.77 -1.14
N LEU A 159 3.43 1.12 -1.22
CA LEU A 159 4.48 0.63 -0.35
C LEU A 159 4.55 -0.89 -0.22
N MET A 160 4.29 -1.61 -1.33
CA MET A 160 4.26 -3.08 -1.31
C MET A 160 5.38 -3.76 -2.10
N LEU A 161 5.65 -3.29 -3.30
CA LEU A 161 6.54 -4.02 -4.22
C LEU A 161 8.00 -4.09 -3.75
N HIS A 162 8.41 -3.25 -2.79
CA HIS A 162 9.72 -3.37 -2.14
C HIS A 162 9.79 -4.52 -1.12
N TRP A 163 8.68 -5.12 -0.72
CA TRP A 163 8.67 -6.36 0.08
C TRP A 163 8.76 -7.63 -0.79
N VAL A 164 8.96 -7.46 -2.10
CA VAL A 164 9.16 -8.54 -3.07
C VAL A 164 10.60 -8.45 -3.55
N PRO A 165 11.53 -9.24 -2.98
CA PRO A 165 12.88 -9.39 -3.50
C PRO A 165 12.90 -9.86 -4.95
N ASP A 166 14.01 -9.64 -5.65
CA ASP A 166 14.11 -9.94 -7.08
C ASP A 166 13.97 -11.42 -7.39
N GLU A 167 14.39 -12.31 -6.47
CA GLU A 167 14.18 -13.76 -6.59
C GLU A 167 12.70 -14.17 -6.63
N TRP A 168 11.78 -13.28 -6.26
CA TRP A 168 10.33 -13.50 -6.33
C TRP A 168 9.70 -12.84 -7.55
N GLU A 169 10.51 -12.39 -8.51
CA GLU A 169 10.09 -11.90 -9.82
C GLU A 169 9.00 -10.80 -9.73
N PRO A 170 9.26 -9.64 -9.11
CA PRO A 170 8.25 -8.60 -8.84
C PRO A 170 7.51 -8.12 -10.10
N ALA A 171 8.21 -7.98 -11.23
CA ALA A 171 7.60 -7.61 -12.51
C ALA A 171 6.60 -8.68 -12.98
N ARG A 172 6.94 -9.96 -12.81
CA ARG A 172 6.05 -11.08 -13.13
C ARG A 172 4.85 -11.13 -12.18
N LEU A 173 5.05 -10.81 -10.91
CA LEU A 173 3.96 -10.69 -9.94
C LEU A 173 2.95 -9.63 -10.38
N VAL A 174 3.42 -8.42 -10.73
CA VAL A 174 2.57 -7.34 -11.24
C VAL A 174 1.88 -7.75 -12.55
N ALA A 175 2.62 -8.39 -13.47
CA ALA A 175 2.06 -8.91 -14.71
C ALA A 175 0.92 -9.90 -14.49
N ARG A 176 1.01 -10.81 -13.50
CA ARG A 176 -0.08 -11.75 -13.19
C ARG A 176 -1.36 -11.05 -12.75
N TYR A 177 -1.26 -9.99 -11.95
CA TYR A 177 -2.42 -9.16 -11.60
C TYR A 177 -2.95 -8.40 -12.82
N ARG A 178 -2.06 -7.77 -13.60
CA ARG A 178 -2.43 -7.06 -14.84
C ARG A 178 -3.18 -7.98 -15.80
N ASP A 179 -2.66 -9.17 -16.05
CA ASP A 179 -3.15 -10.09 -17.08
C ASP A 179 -4.53 -10.67 -16.74
N ALA A 180 -4.87 -10.74 -15.45
CA ALA A 180 -6.18 -11.18 -14.98
C ALA A 180 -7.29 -10.11 -15.07
N LEU A 181 -6.97 -8.88 -15.46
CA LEU A 181 -7.90 -7.75 -15.48
C LEU A 181 -8.18 -7.26 -16.92
N PRO A 182 -9.35 -6.69 -17.22
CA PRO A 182 -9.67 -6.23 -18.56
C PRO A 182 -8.97 -4.90 -18.88
N ALA A 183 -8.91 -4.55 -20.17
CA ALA A 183 -8.51 -3.22 -20.60
C ALA A 183 -9.35 -2.13 -19.91
N GLY A 184 -8.73 -0.99 -19.62
CA GLY A 184 -9.30 0.09 -18.82
C GLY A 184 -9.09 -0.06 -17.31
N SER A 185 -8.54 -1.18 -16.84
CA SER A 185 -8.07 -1.36 -15.46
C SER A 185 -6.83 -0.50 -15.18
N TYR A 186 -6.51 -0.31 -13.90
CA TYR A 186 -5.40 0.54 -13.48
C TYR A 186 -4.54 -0.14 -12.41
N LEU A 187 -3.26 0.22 -12.38
CA LEU A 187 -2.36 -0.01 -11.26
C LEU A 187 -1.94 1.33 -10.67
N ALA A 188 -2.15 1.52 -9.37
CA ALA A 188 -1.49 2.57 -8.60
C ALA A 188 -0.45 1.92 -7.69
N ALA A 189 0.80 2.36 -7.75
CA ALA A 189 1.86 1.81 -6.91
C ALA A 189 2.75 2.92 -6.35
N SER A 190 3.32 2.66 -5.17
CA SER A 190 4.39 3.48 -4.60
C SER A 190 5.51 2.62 -4.05
N HIS A 191 6.74 3.14 -4.12
CA HIS A 191 7.94 2.36 -3.85
C HIS A 191 9.05 3.21 -3.22
N VAL A 192 9.78 2.64 -2.26
CA VAL A 192 10.99 3.25 -1.69
C VAL A 192 12.11 3.26 -2.72
N SER A 193 12.88 4.34 -2.79
CA SER A 193 14.05 4.38 -3.68
C SER A 193 15.31 4.78 -2.92
N ALA A 194 16.46 4.35 -3.45
CA ALA A 194 17.77 4.81 -3.02
C ALA A 194 18.11 6.21 -3.57
N ASP A 195 17.46 6.62 -4.67
CA ASP A 195 17.88 7.76 -5.49
C ASP A 195 17.92 9.09 -4.70
N HIS A 196 17.02 9.26 -3.73
CA HIS A 196 16.87 10.52 -2.98
C HIS A 196 17.47 10.49 -1.56
N VAL A 197 17.78 9.31 -1.04
CA VAL A 197 18.21 9.14 0.37
C VAL A 197 19.51 8.36 0.54
N GLY A 198 20.15 7.95 -0.56
CA GLY A 198 21.50 7.37 -0.58
C GLY A 198 21.65 6.16 0.33
N SER A 199 22.70 6.14 1.15
CA SER A 199 22.98 5.02 2.07
C SER A 199 21.99 4.91 3.24
N ARG A 200 21.14 5.92 3.48
CA ARG A 200 20.20 5.90 4.63
C ARG A 200 19.10 4.84 4.44
N MET A 201 18.57 4.72 3.23
CA MET A 201 17.55 3.68 2.94
C MET A 201 18.14 2.28 3.05
N HIS A 202 19.38 2.09 2.62
CA HIS A 202 20.10 0.82 2.78
C HIS A 202 20.29 0.45 4.25
N ARG A 203 20.68 1.40 5.11
CA ARG A 203 20.78 1.17 6.55
C ARG A 203 19.43 0.86 7.19
N ALA A 204 18.36 1.50 6.74
CA ALA A 204 17.00 1.18 7.19
C ALA A 204 16.59 -0.26 6.79
N ALA A 205 16.92 -0.68 5.56
CA ALA A 205 16.70 -2.04 5.08
C ALA A 205 17.45 -3.08 5.92
N GLU A 206 18.74 -2.87 6.16
CA GLU A 206 19.57 -3.75 6.99
C GLU A 206 19.04 -3.85 8.43
N MET A 207 18.55 -2.73 8.98
CA MET A 207 17.98 -2.73 10.33
C MET A 207 16.67 -3.52 10.40
N ILE A 208 15.80 -3.39 9.39
CA ILE A 208 14.56 -4.17 9.31
C ILE A 208 14.88 -5.67 9.22
N GLU A 209 15.84 -6.05 8.38
CA GLU A 209 16.27 -7.45 8.26
C GLU A 209 16.82 -8.00 9.59
N ARG A 210 17.57 -7.18 10.34
CA ARG A 210 18.13 -7.56 11.65
C ARG A 210 17.12 -7.54 12.79
N SER A 211 15.92 -6.99 12.59
CA SER A 211 14.92 -6.87 13.67
C SER A 211 14.14 -8.16 13.93
N GLY A 212 14.40 -9.22 13.17
CA GLY A 212 13.62 -10.45 13.19
C GLY A 212 12.28 -10.35 12.45
N SER A 213 12.05 -9.25 11.72
CA SER A 213 10.93 -9.16 10.79
C SER A 213 11.11 -10.21 9.68
N PRO A 214 10.05 -10.92 9.25
CA PRO A 214 10.13 -11.82 8.10
C PRO A 214 10.28 -11.05 6.76
N ASP A 215 10.16 -9.72 6.81
CA ASP A 215 10.21 -8.84 5.65
C ASP A 215 11.63 -8.48 5.21
N ARG A 216 11.85 -8.53 3.90
CA ARG A 216 13.08 -8.08 3.25
C ARG A 216 12.76 -6.96 2.29
N MET A 217 13.41 -5.82 2.49
CA MET A 217 13.19 -4.63 1.66
C MET A 217 14.16 -4.61 0.48
N ALA A 218 13.63 -4.72 -0.74
CA ALA A 218 14.34 -4.47 -1.98
C ALA A 218 14.25 -2.99 -2.33
N VAL A 219 15.38 -2.28 -2.25
CA VAL A 219 15.48 -0.87 -2.63
C VAL A 219 15.78 -0.79 -4.12
N ARG A 220 14.99 -0.03 -4.87
CA ARG A 220 15.10 0.06 -6.34
C ARG A 220 15.34 1.49 -6.81
N THR A 221 16.04 1.63 -7.92
CA THR A 221 16.20 2.87 -8.68
C THR A 221 14.88 3.26 -9.37
N HIS A 222 14.78 4.52 -9.81
CA HIS A 222 13.65 4.98 -10.62
C HIS A 222 13.39 4.07 -11.84
N ALA A 223 14.42 3.71 -12.59
CA ALA A 223 14.29 2.88 -13.79
C ALA A 223 13.77 1.46 -13.49
N GLU A 224 14.22 0.86 -12.39
CA GLU A 224 13.75 -0.47 -11.96
C GLU A 224 12.29 -0.42 -11.49
N ILE A 225 11.89 0.64 -10.79
CA ILE A 225 10.49 0.85 -10.38
C ILE A 225 9.62 1.10 -11.61
N LEU A 226 10.11 1.88 -12.58
CA LEU A 226 9.41 2.15 -13.82
C LEU A 226 9.14 0.87 -14.61
N ALA A 227 10.10 -0.06 -14.64
CA ALA A 227 9.94 -1.35 -15.29
C ALA A 227 8.84 -2.23 -14.66
N LEU A 228 8.45 -2.01 -13.40
CA LEU A 228 7.32 -2.71 -12.77
C LEU A 228 5.97 -2.33 -13.39
N PHE A 229 5.89 -1.20 -14.10
CA PHE A 229 4.70 -0.75 -14.83
C PHE A 229 4.67 -1.26 -16.29
N ASP A 230 5.55 -2.17 -16.70
CA ASP A 230 5.52 -2.72 -18.05
C ASP A 230 4.14 -3.31 -18.40
N GLY A 231 3.67 -3.07 -19.63
CA GLY A 231 2.32 -3.37 -20.08
C GLY A 231 1.21 -2.46 -19.52
N PHE A 232 1.57 -1.35 -18.87
CA PHE A 232 0.65 -0.25 -18.56
C PHE A 232 1.08 1.05 -19.24
N ASP A 233 0.11 1.81 -19.72
CA ASP A 233 0.30 3.19 -20.16
C ASP A 233 0.30 4.11 -18.94
N LEU A 234 1.47 4.66 -18.60
CA LEU A 234 1.59 5.56 -17.47
C LEU A 234 0.78 6.84 -17.67
N VAL A 235 -0.01 7.15 -16.65
CA VAL A 235 -0.77 8.39 -16.56
C VAL A 235 0.19 9.52 -16.20
N GLU A 236 0.18 10.60 -16.99
CA GLU A 236 0.94 11.83 -16.70
C GLU A 236 0.75 12.28 -15.23
N PRO A 237 1.83 12.62 -14.51
CA PRO A 237 3.19 12.89 -14.99
C PRO A 237 4.12 11.66 -15.08
N GLY A 238 3.58 10.45 -15.07
CA GLY A 238 4.36 9.21 -15.05
C GLY A 238 4.78 8.80 -13.64
N LEU A 239 6.00 8.30 -13.49
CA LEU A 239 6.59 7.90 -12.22
C LEU A 239 7.37 9.07 -11.60
N VAL A 240 6.81 9.69 -10.57
CA VAL A 240 7.36 10.88 -9.87
C VAL A 240 7.27 10.70 -8.36
N GLY A 241 7.72 11.66 -7.56
CA GLY A 241 7.53 11.61 -6.11
C GLY A 241 6.06 11.61 -5.71
N CYS A 242 5.69 10.96 -4.59
CA CYS A 242 4.32 10.95 -4.09
C CYS A 242 3.72 12.35 -3.91
N GLY A 243 4.52 13.37 -3.57
CA GLY A 243 4.03 14.76 -3.44
C GLY A 243 3.87 15.47 -4.79
N GLU A 244 4.51 14.96 -5.85
CA GLU A 244 4.50 15.56 -7.20
C GLU A 244 3.41 14.95 -8.09
N TRP A 245 2.89 13.77 -7.75
CA TRP A 245 1.84 13.14 -8.54
C TRP A 245 0.50 13.88 -8.34
N ARG A 246 0.18 14.77 -9.28
CA ARG A 246 -1.10 15.52 -9.39
C ARG A 246 -1.60 16.13 -8.06
N PRO A 247 -0.80 16.91 -7.31
CA PRO A 247 -1.26 17.53 -6.06
C PRO A 247 -2.41 18.51 -6.32
N SER A 248 -3.36 18.57 -5.39
CA SER A 248 -4.56 19.41 -5.45
C SER A 248 -4.57 20.51 -4.39
N GLY A 249 -3.68 20.45 -3.40
CA GLY A 249 -3.50 21.51 -2.42
C GLY A 249 -2.41 21.23 -1.39
N PRO A 250 -2.22 22.11 -0.40
CA PRO A 250 -1.15 21.98 0.59
C PRO A 250 -1.19 20.69 1.42
N ALA A 251 -2.37 20.10 1.60
CA ALA A 251 -2.53 18.84 2.34
C ALA A 251 -1.93 17.61 1.60
N ASP A 252 -1.63 17.74 0.30
CA ASP A 252 -1.07 16.67 -0.52
C ASP A 252 0.45 16.57 -0.45
N ILE A 253 1.11 17.59 0.08
CA ILE A 253 2.55 17.76 0.06
C ILE A 253 3.09 17.98 1.48
N ALA A 254 4.34 17.62 1.69
CA ALA A 254 5.08 17.95 2.89
C ALA A 254 5.75 19.33 2.73
N ASP A 255 5.86 20.06 3.84
CA ASP A 255 6.65 21.30 3.91
C ASP A 255 8.13 21.05 3.58
N GLU A 256 8.65 19.88 3.95
CA GLU A 256 9.99 19.45 3.62
C GLU A 256 10.03 18.87 2.19
N PRO A 257 10.72 19.52 1.22
CA PRO A 257 10.70 19.10 -0.18
C PRO A 257 11.18 17.67 -0.41
N MET A 258 12.15 17.21 0.38
CA MET A 258 12.68 15.85 0.29
C MET A 258 11.60 14.78 0.56
N MET A 259 10.65 15.06 1.46
CA MET A 259 9.59 14.10 1.80
C MET A 259 8.57 13.92 0.67
N ASN A 260 8.45 14.90 -0.23
CA ASN A 260 7.63 14.78 -1.43
C ASN A 260 8.23 13.82 -2.46
N MET A 261 9.54 13.62 -2.42
CA MET A 261 10.33 12.79 -3.35
C MET A 261 10.80 11.47 -2.76
N LEU A 262 10.62 11.26 -1.46
CA LEU A 262 11.14 10.09 -0.74
C LEU A 262 10.65 8.76 -1.34
N LEU A 263 9.42 8.75 -1.84
CA LEU A 263 8.75 7.60 -2.40
C LEU A 263 8.34 7.94 -3.83
N TYR A 264 8.68 7.08 -4.78
CA TYR A 264 8.13 7.20 -6.12
C TYR A 264 6.71 6.64 -6.14
N ALA A 265 5.86 7.25 -6.95
CA ALA A 265 4.47 6.91 -7.15
C ALA A 265 4.09 7.08 -8.61
N GLY A 266 3.24 6.18 -9.09
CA GLY A 266 2.73 6.19 -10.46
C GLY A 266 1.37 5.52 -10.55
N VAL A 267 0.61 5.92 -11.57
CA VAL A 267 -0.63 5.26 -11.97
C VAL A 267 -0.49 4.85 -13.42
N GLY A 268 -0.66 3.56 -13.71
CA GLY A 268 -0.64 3.00 -15.06
C GLY A 268 -2.03 2.50 -15.45
N ARG A 269 -2.43 2.73 -16.69
CA ARG A 269 -3.68 2.21 -17.27
C ARG A 269 -3.36 1.00 -18.13
N LYS A 270 -4.08 -0.10 -17.96
CA LYS A 270 -4.04 -1.23 -18.89
C LYS A 270 -4.86 -0.86 -20.12
N THR A 271 -4.29 -0.95 -21.31
CA THR A 271 -4.99 -0.72 -22.58
C THR A 271 -5.38 -1.99 -23.31
#